data_AF-A0A536S328-F1
#
_entry.id   AF-A0A536S328-F1
#
_cell.length_a   1.000
_cell.length_b   1.000
_cell.length_c   1.000
_cell.angle_alpha   90.00
_cell.angle_beta   90.00
_cell.angle_gamma   90.00
#
_symmetry.space_group_name_H-M   'P 1'
#
loop_
_entity.id
_entity.type
_entity.pdbx_description
1 polymer ?
#
loop_
_entity_poly.entity_id
_entity_poly.type
_entity_poly.pdbx_seq_one_letter_code
_entity_poly.pdbx_strand_id
1 'polypeptide(L)' 'MVDAIPTAETSSLFTDEEKAVIAASTELTRTARLSHETFLRLRPFFDERALVELVVNTSIANLNNRVTESFSADVEPED' A
#
# COMPACT_ATOMS: atom_id res chain seq x y z
N MET A 1 -14.88 6.07 0.97
CA MET A 1 -13.41 6.31 1.06
C MET A 1 -12.64 5.18 0.40
N VAL A 2 -12.88 3.92 0.78
CA VAL A 2 -12.21 2.73 0.20
C VAL A 2 -12.31 2.68 -1.33
N ASP A 3 -13.50 2.91 -1.89
CA ASP A 3 -13.71 2.90 -3.35
C ASP A 3 -12.89 3.95 -4.12
N ALA A 4 -12.40 4.99 -3.42
CA ALA A 4 -11.61 6.07 -4.03
C ALA A 4 -10.10 5.79 -4.05
N ILE A 5 -9.63 4.69 -3.43
CA ILE A 5 -8.20 4.30 -3.40
C ILE A 5 -7.56 4.24 -4.80
N PRO A 6 -8.21 3.68 -5.85
CA PRO A 6 -7.63 3.66 -7.20
C PRO A 6 -7.34 5.04 -7.79
N THR A 7 -8.01 6.08 -7.28
CA THR A 7 -7.87 7.49 -7.71
C THR A 7 -7.38 8.38 -6.56
N ALA A 8 -6.64 7.82 -5.60
CA ALA A 8 -6.27 8.52 -4.37
C ALA A 8 -5.52 9.84 -4.64
N GLU A 9 -4.62 9.86 -5.62
CA GLU A 9 -3.78 11.03 -5.92
C GLU A 9 -4.60 12.31 -6.21
N THR A 10 -5.72 12.16 -6.94
CA THR A 10 -6.61 13.26 -7.32
C THR A 10 -7.80 13.43 -6.39
N SER A 11 -8.00 12.52 -5.44
CA SER A 11 -9.13 12.54 -4.53
C SER A 11 -8.89 13.51 -3.38
N SER A 12 -9.92 14.27 -3.02
CA SER A 12 -9.92 15.15 -1.83
C SER A 12 -10.24 14.40 -0.54
N LEU A 13 -10.52 13.09 -0.61
CA LEU A 13 -10.82 12.26 0.56
C LEU A 13 -9.58 11.81 1.32
N PHE A 14 -8.39 11.99 0.74
CA PHE A 14 -7.13 11.58 1.35
C PHE A 14 -6.25 12.79 1.60
N THR A 15 -5.57 12.78 2.74
CA THR A 15 -4.48 13.67 3.11
C THR A 15 -3.24 13.40 2.25
N ASP A 16 -2.27 14.32 2.27
CA ASP A 16 -1.01 14.14 1.54
C ASP A 16 -0.19 12.95 2.09
N GLU A 17 -0.28 12.69 3.40
CA GLU A 17 0.31 11.51 4.05
C GLU A 17 -0.30 10.23 3.49
N GLU A 18 -1.63 10.11 3.49
CA GLU A 18 -2.33 8.93 2.98
C GLU A 18 -2.07 8.71 1.49
N LYS A 19 -2.03 9.78 0.69
CA LYS A 19 -1.65 9.69 -0.73
C LYS A 19 -0.24 9.15 -0.91
N ALA A 20 0.73 9.62 -0.12
CA ALA A 20 2.09 9.12 -0.17
C ALA A 20 2.16 7.62 0.19
N VAL A 21 1.42 7.17 1.21
CA VAL A 21 1.33 5.75 1.61
C VAL A 21 0.68 4.90 0.52
N ILE A 22 -0.41 5.37 -0.08
CA ILE A 22 -1.12 4.65 -1.16
C ILE A 22 -0.21 4.54 -2.39
N ALA A 23 0.48 5.60 -2.78
CA ALA A 23 1.42 5.59 -3.89
C ALA A 23 2.57 4.60 -3.65
N ALA A 24 3.18 4.63 -2.46
CA ALA A 24 4.28 3.74 -2.10
C ALA A 24 3.88 2.26 -2.05
N SER A 25 2.78 1.94 -1.38
CA SER A 25 2.28 0.57 -1.30
C SER A 25 1.88 0.03 -2.68
N THR A 26 1.30 0.88 -3.54
CA THR A 26 1.00 0.54 -4.94
C THR A 26 2.27 0.25 -5.74
N GLU A 27 3.30 1.08 -5.63
CA GLU A 27 4.57 0.89 -6.33
C GLU A 27 5.27 -0.42 -5.90
N LEU A 28 5.37 -0.64 -4.59
CA LEU A 28 5.94 -1.86 -4.00
C LEU A 28 5.17 -3.11 -4.45
N THR A 29 3.85 -3.03 -4.55
CA THR A 29 3.00 -4.14 -5.02
C THR A 29 3.23 -4.45 -6.49
N ARG A 30 3.35 -3.43 -7.34
CA ARG A 30 3.49 -3.61 -8.80
C ARG A 30 4.90 -4.00 -9.23
N THR A 31 5.92 -3.52 -8.51
CA THR A 31 7.31 -3.58 -8.98
C THR A 31 8.27 -4.28 -8.03
N ALA A 32 7.85 -4.55 -6.79
CA ALA A 32 8.72 -5.00 -5.69
C ALA A 32 9.91 -4.06 -5.43
N ARG A 33 9.81 -2.80 -5.86
CA ARG A 33 10.81 -1.75 -5.68
C ARG A 33 10.11 -0.49 -5.16
N LEU A 34 10.88 0.34 -4.47
CA LEU A 34 10.47 1.67 -4.05
C LEU A 34 11.45 2.67 -4.63
N SER A 35 10.97 3.57 -5.49
CA SER A 35 11.82 4.62 -6.06
C SER A 35 12.29 5.60 -4.98
N HIS A 36 13.42 6.25 -5.25
CA HIS A 36 13.92 7.29 -4.35
C HIS A 36 12.95 8.47 -4.22
N GLU A 37 12.25 8.82 -5.30
CA GLU A 37 11.23 9.88 -5.30
C GLU A 37 10.07 9.53 -4.36
N THR A 38 9.52 8.34 -4.47
CA THR A 38 8.44 7.87 -3.60
C THR A 38 8.89 7.78 -2.14
N PHE A 39 10.13 7.33 -1.90
CA PHE A 39 10.72 7.34 -0.55
C PHE A 39 10.81 8.76 0.03
N LEU A 40 11.27 9.73 -0.76
CA LEU A 40 11.35 11.12 -0.33
C LEU A 40 9.97 11.74 -0.06
N ARG A 41 8.92 11.31 -0.77
CA ARG A 41 7.53 11.74 -0.49
C ARG A 41 7.02 11.24 0.87
N LEU A 42 7.47 10.08 1.34
CA LEU A 42 7.07 9.53 2.65
C LEU A 42 7.84 10.15 3.83
N ARG A 43 9.09 10.56 3.59
CA ARG A 43 10.02 10.99 4.64
C ARG A 43 9.54 12.13 5.54
N PRO A 44 8.76 13.13 5.08
CA PRO A 44 8.21 14.17 5.94
C PRO A 44 7.19 13.66 6.97
N PHE A 45 6.54 12.52 6.70
CA PHE A 45 5.42 12.01 7.51
C PHE A 45 5.85 10.91 8.49
N PHE A 46 6.88 10.14 8.14
CA PHE A 46 7.26 8.93 8.88
C PHE A 46 8.72 8.97 9.32
N ASP A 47 9.00 8.42 10.50
CA ASP A 47 10.35 8.08 10.93
C ASP A 47 10.86 6.80 10.24
N GLU A 48 12.14 6.46 10.43
CA GLU A 48 12.74 5.30 9.75
C GLU A 48 12.03 3.99 10.12
N ARG A 49 11.63 3.84 11.38
CA ARG A 49 10.93 2.65 11.84
C ARG A 49 9.60 2.48 11.13
N ALA A 50 8.79 3.53 11.06
CA ALA A 50 7.49 3.50 10.37
C ALA A 50 7.64 3.21 8.87
N LEU A 51 8.71 3.69 8.23
CA LEU A 51 9.00 3.33 6.83
C LEU A 51 9.34 1.85 6.65
N VAL A 52 10.11 1.26 7.57
CA VAL A 52 10.39 -0.19 7.57
C VAL A 52 9.10 -0.97 7.77
N GLU A 53 8.27 -0.57 8.75
CA GLU A 53 6.99 -1.20 9.03
C GLU A 53 6.05 -1.15 7.81
N LEU A 54 6.00 -0.02 7.08
CA LEU A 54 5.23 0.11 5.84
C LEU A 54 5.68 -0.91 4.77
N VAL A 55 7.00 -1.05 4.55
CA VAL A 55 7.54 -2.00 3.56
C VAL A 55 7.23 -3.44 3.96
N VAL A 56 7.40 -3.78 5.24
CA VAL A 56 7.10 -5.11 5.78
C VAL A 56 5.62 -5.43 5.64
N ASN A 57 4.73 -4.51 6.03
CA ASN A 57 3.29 -4.71 5.96
C ASN A 57 2.81 -4.91 4.52
N THR A 58 3.31 -4.09 3.60
CA THR A 58 3.02 -4.25 2.16
C THR A 58 3.53 -5.60 1.63
N SER A 59 4.69 -6.05 2.09
CA SER A 59 5.26 -7.34 1.69
C SER A 59 4.43 -8.52 2.18
N ILE A 60 3.90 -8.46 3.41
CA ILE A 60 3.02 -9.49 3.97
C ILE A 60 1.69 -9.52 3.21
N ALA A 61 1.08 -8.36 2.92
CA ALA A 61 -0.13 -8.30 2.09
C ALA A 61 0.12 -8.94 0.71
N ASN A 62 1.26 -8.65 0.09
CA ASN A 62 1.63 -9.25 -1.19
C ASN A 62 1.88 -10.76 -1.10
N LEU A 63 2.41 -11.27 0.02
CA LEU A 63 2.52 -12.71 0.26
C LEU A 63 1.13 -13.34 0.39
N ASN A 64 0.25 -12.75 1.19
CA ASN A 64 -1.11 -13.24 1.39
C ASN A 64 -1.85 -13.32 0.05
N ASN A 65 -1.81 -12.26 -0.76
CA ASN A 65 -2.41 -12.24 -2.10
C ASN A 65 -1.92 -13.41 -2.97
N ARG A 66 -0.63 -13.74 -2.92
CA ARG A 66 -0.08 -14.87 -3.69
C ARG A 66 -0.60 -16.21 -3.18
N VAL A 67 -0.65 -16.39 -1.86
CA VAL A 67 -1.14 -17.62 -1.25
C VAL A 67 -2.63 -17.80 -1.56
N THR A 68 -3.46 -16.80 -1.26
CA THR A 68 -4.91 -16.91 -1.46
C THR A 68 -5.28 -17.13 -2.92
N GLU A 69 -4.67 -16.39 -3.85
CA GLU A 69 -4.92 -16.56 -5.28
C GLU A 69 -4.47 -17.93 -5.78
N SER A 70 -3.27 -18.40 -5.38
CA SER A 70 -2.73 -19.69 -5.84
C SER A 70 -3.55 -20.89 -5.38
N PHE A 71 -4.23 -20.76 -4.25
CA PHE A 71 -5.07 -21.81 -3.68
C PHE A 71 -6.57 -21.56 -3.89
N SER A 72 -6.96 -20.55 -4.67
CA SER A 72 -8.35 -20.18 -4.94
C SER A 72 -9.19 -20.11 -3.65
N ALA A 73 -8.63 -19.45 -2.63
CA ALA A 73 -9.30 -19.30 -1.35
C ALA A 73 -10.60 -18.50 -1.54
N ASP A 74 -11.73 -19.11 -1.16
CA ASP A 74 -13.04 -18.45 -1.22
C ASP A 74 -13.13 -17.33 -0.18
N VAL A 75 -13.81 -16.25 -0.55
CA VAL A 75 -14.18 -15.20 0.40
C VAL A 75 -15.30 -15.76 1.30
N GLU A 76 -15.10 -15.67 2.62
CA GLU A 76 -16.12 -16.04 3.60
C GLU A 76 -17.40 -15.21 3.34
N PRO A 77 -18.59 -15.82 3.34
CA PRO A 77 -19.84 -15.06 3.22
C PRO A 77 -19.98 -14.04 4.36
N GLU A 78 -20.50 -12.86 4.04
CA GLU A 78 -20.94 -11.92 5.06
C GLU A 78 -22.23 -12.47 5.70
N ASP A 79 -22.20 -12.73 7.02
CA ASP A 79 -23.37 -13.15 7.81
C ASP A 79 -24.51 -12.10 7.81
#